data_AF-A0A2U0S6U9-F1
#
_entry.id   AF-A0A2U0S6U9-F1
#
_cell.length_a   1.000
_cell.length_b   1.000
_cell.length_c   1.000
_cell.angle_alpha   90.00
_cell.angle_beta   90.00
_cell.angle_gamma   90.00
#
_symmetry.space_group_name_H-M   'P 1'
#
loop_
_entity.id
_entity.type
_entity.pdbx_description
1 polymer ?
#
loop_
_entity_poly.entity_id
_entity_poly.type
_entity_poly.pdbx_seq_one_letter_code
_entity_poly.pdbx_strand_id
1 'polypeptide(L)' 'MRFRDWLIQMSIISSAIFFILGIYYLKSDPNSWVRSSCGGIEFPEWFTFLYTGAAFLVMAIIITFVS' A
#
# COMPACT_ATOMS: atom_id res chain seq x y z
N MET A 1 -1.24 24.60 -7.22
CA MET A 1 -0.71 23.52 -6.35
C MET A 1 0.64 23.10 -6.92
N ARG A 2 1.72 23.02 -6.12
CA ARG A 2 3.01 22.56 -6.64
C ARG A 2 2.93 21.06 -6.92
N PHE A 3 3.59 20.60 -7.98
CA PHE A 3 3.60 19.18 -8.38
C PHE A 3 4.00 18.24 -7.24
N ARG A 4 4.94 18.67 -6.38
CA ARG A 4 5.34 17.96 -5.17
C ARG A 4 4.18 17.72 -4.19
N ASP A 5 3.45 18.79 -3.86
CA ASP A 5 2.39 18.70 -2.85
C ASP A 5 1.27 17.78 -3.34
N TRP A 6 1.04 17.76 -4.67
CA TRP A 6 0.14 16.79 -5.31
C TRP A 6 0.64 15.35 -5.18
N LEU A 7 1.93 15.06 -5.43
CA LEU A 7 2.50 13.73 -5.26
C LEU A 7 2.41 13.21 -3.83
N ILE A 8 2.69 14.07 -2.84
CA ILE A 8 2.59 13.71 -1.41
C ILE A 8 1.14 13.37 -1.07
N GLN A 9 0.18 14.21 -1.47
CA GLN A 9 -1.24 13.96 -1.22
C GLN A 9 -1.72 12.66 -1.86
N MET A 10 -1.37 12.42 -3.13
CA MET A 10 -1.76 11.18 -3.81
C MET A 10 -1.15 9.95 -3.14
N SER A 11 0.11 10.02 -2.70
CA SER A 11 0.76 8.91 -1.99
C SER A 11 0.10 8.61 -0.64
N ILE A 12 -0.28 9.64 0.12
CA ILE A 12 -1.02 9.49 1.39
C ILE A 12 -2.41 8.89 1.15
N ILE A 13 -3.13 9.37 0.13
CA ILE A 13 -4.45 8.83 -0.22
C ILE A 13 -4.35 7.36 -0.64
N SER A 14 -3.39 7.01 -1.51
CA SER A 14 -3.14 5.63 -1.90
C SER A 14 -2.82 4.76 -0.70
N SER A 15 -1.96 5.22 0.20
CA SER A 15 -1.62 4.52 1.44
C SER A 15 -2.86 4.22 2.28
N ALA A 16 -3.73 5.21 2.50
CA ALA A 16 -4.97 5.02 3.26
C ALA A 16 -5.91 4.00 2.60
N ILE A 17 -6.09 4.07 1.27
CA ILE A 17 -6.93 3.12 0.52
C ILE A 17 -6.42 1.69 0.69
N PHE A 18 -5.11 1.49 0.55
CA PHE A 18 -4.50 0.17 0.69
C PHE A 18 -4.56 -0.37 2.12
N PHE A 19 -4.44 0.47 3.15
CA PHE A 19 -4.68 0.04 4.52
C PHE A 19 -6.13 -0.37 4.77
N ILE A 20 -7.10 0.39 4.26
CA ILE A 20 -8.52 0.05 4.36
C ILE A 20 -8.79 -1.29 3.67
N LEU A 21 -8.28 -1.49 2.46
CA LEU A 21 -8.42 -2.76 1.72
C LEU A 21 -7.75 -3.91 2.48
N GLY A 22 -6.54 -3.72 2.99
CA GLY A 22 -5.85 -4.74 3.78
C GLY A 22 -6.63 -5.14 5.03
N ILE A 23 -7.16 -4.18 5.79
CA ILE A 23 -7.99 -4.45 6.96
C ILE A 23 -9.32 -5.11 6.55
N TYR A 24 -9.91 -4.69 5.43
CA TYR A 24 -11.13 -5.29 4.90
C TYR A 24 -10.93 -6.77 4.61
N TYR A 25 -9.93 -7.13 3.79
CA TYR A 25 -9.62 -8.52 3.45
C TYR A 25 -9.19 -9.34 4.67
N LEU A 26 -8.45 -8.75 5.62
CA LEU A 26 -8.10 -9.43 6.86
C LEU A 26 -9.35 -9.85 7.66
N LYS A 27 -10.41 -9.05 7.61
CA LYS A 27 -11.66 -9.32 8.34
C LYS A 27 -12.65 -10.17 7.55
N SER A 28 -12.76 -9.95 6.23
CA SER A 28 -13.76 -10.62 5.39
C SER A 28 -13.29 -11.98 4.91
N ASP A 29 -12.02 -12.09 4.50
CA ASP A 29 -11.45 -13.33 3.98
C ASP A 29 -9.92 -13.41 4.26
N PRO A 30 -9.52 -13.75 5.49
CA PRO A 30 -8.11 -13.83 5.86
C PRO A 30 -7.34 -14.94 5.13
N ASN A 31 -8.06 -15.87 4.50
CA ASN A 31 -7.51 -17.00 3.75
C ASN A 31 -7.53 -16.76 2.24
N SER A 32 -7.79 -15.54 1.77
CA SER A 32 -7.50 -15.19 0.38
C SER A 32 -5.99 -15.07 0.19
N TRP A 33 -5.45 -15.81 -0.77
CA TRP A 33 -4.02 -15.82 -1.10
C TRP A 33 -3.80 -15.32 -2.51
N VAL A 34 -2.80 -14.44 -2.66
CA VAL A 34 -2.33 -13.99 -3.96
C VAL A 34 -1.02 -14.69 -4.26
N ARG A 35 -0.96 -15.35 -5.42
CA ARG A 35 0.27 -15.94 -5.92
C ARG A 35 1.09 -14.87 -6.64
N SER A 36 2.31 -14.65 -6.16
CA SER A 36 3.28 -13.83 -6.89
C SER A 36 3.65 -14.49 -8.21
N SER A 37 3.55 -13.74 -9.31
CA SER A 37 4.05 -14.15 -10.63
C SER A 37 5.56 -14.38 -10.61
N CYS A 38 6.27 -13.75 -9.68
CA CYS A 38 7.71 -13.87 -9.49
C CYS A 38 7.99 -14.85 -8.34
N GLY A 39 8.31 -16.10 -8.69
CA GLY A 39 8.81 -17.12 -7.74
C GLY A 39 7.77 -18.07 -7.15
N GLY A 40 6.48 -17.94 -7.47
CA GLY A 40 5.44 -18.86 -6.98
C GLY A 40 5.21 -18.79 -5.47
N ILE A 41 5.72 -17.74 -4.82
CA ILE A 41 5.51 -17.49 -3.40
C ILE A 41 4.09 -16.97 -3.22
N GLU A 42 3.38 -17.57 -2.28
CA GLU A 42 2.01 -17.20 -1.93
C GLU A 42 2.02 -16.35 -0.67
N PHE A 43 1.31 -15.23 -0.72
CA PHE A 43 1.13 -14.35 0.43
C PHE A 43 -0.36 -14.11 0.65
N PRO A 44 -0.80 -13.92 1.91
CA PRO A 44 -2.17 -13.52 2.17
C PRO A 44 -2.46 -12.19 1.48
N GLU A 45 -3.63 -12.08 0.85
CA GLU A 45 -4.03 -10.90 0.08
C GLU A 45 -4.09 -9.63 0.96
N TRP A 46 -4.57 -9.77 2.20
CA TRP A 46 -4.57 -8.66 3.14
C TRP A 46 -3.15 -8.14 3.41
N PHE A 47 -2.15 -9.01 3.43
CA PHE A 47 -0.77 -8.63 3.69
C PHE A 47 -0.19 -7.83 2.53
N THR A 48 -0.50 -8.20 1.29
CA THR A 48 -0.02 -7.46 0.12
C THR A 48 -0.59 -6.05 0.08
N PHE A 49 -1.86 -5.87 0.43
CA PHE A 49 -2.46 -4.54 0.54
C PHE A 49 -1.84 -3.71 1.67
N LEU A 50 -1.69 -4.27 2.87
CA LEU A 50 -1.04 -3.55 3.98
C LEU A 50 0.40 -3.15 3.63
N TYR A 51 1.17 -4.06 3.03
CA TYR A 51 2.54 -3.81 2.60
C TYR A 51 2.61 -2.70 1.55
N THR A 52 1.73 -2.75 0.54
CA THR A 52 1.66 -1.71 -0.50
C THR A 52 1.28 -0.36 0.09
N GLY A 53 0.33 -0.33 1.03
CA GLY A 53 -0.04 0.88 1.76
C GLY A 53 1.13 1.48 2.54
N ALA A 54 1.93 0.64 3.20
CA ALA A 54 3.14 1.07 3.89
C ALA A 54 4.21 1.61 2.91
N ALA A 55 4.38 0.97 1.74
CA ALA A 55 5.32 1.43 0.73
C ALA A 55 4.98 2.83 0.20
N PHE A 56 3.70 3.12 -0.07
CA PHE A 56 3.26 4.47 -0.45
C PHE A 56 3.48 5.50 0.66
N LEU A 57 3.29 5.12 1.93
CA LEU A 57 3.56 6.02 3.06
C LEU A 57 5.06 6.34 3.17
N VAL A 58 5.92 5.32 3.08
CA VAL A 58 7.37 5.49 3.07
C VAL A 58 7.81 6.37 1.91
N MET A 59 7.23 6.19 0.73
CA MET A 59 7.52 7.04 -0.43
C MET A 59 7.10 8.49 -0.20
N ALA A 60 5.93 8.75 0.40
CA ALA A 60 5.51 10.10 0.78
C ALA A 60 6.47 10.76 1.79
N ILE A 61 6.95 9.98 2.76
CA ILE A 61 7.95 10.41 3.74
C ILE A 61 9.25 10.79 3.02
N ILE A 62 9.78 9.93 2.16
CA ILE A 62 11.02 10.18 1.41
C ILE A 62 10.89 11.45 0.57
N ILE A 63 9.79 11.63 -0.16
CA ILE A 63 9.56 12.85 -0.96
C ILE A 63 9.62 14.10 -0.06
N THR A 64 9.06 14.02 1.15
CA THR A 64 9.07 15.14 2.10
C THR A 64 10.49 15.47 2.59
N PHE A 65 11.37 14.49 2.79
CA PHE A 65 12.74 14.70 3.30
C PHE A 65 13.78 15.03 2.23
N VAL A 66 13.56 14.60 0.98
CA VAL A 66 14.50 14.83 -0.13
C VAL A 66 14.26 16.17 -0.82
N SER A 67 13.20 16.90 -0.47
CA SER A 67 12.83 18.19 -1.08
C SER A 67 12.88 19.37 -0.13
#